data_AF-A0A553EZ16-F1
#
_entry.id   AF-A0A553EZ16-F1
#
_cell.length_a   1.000
_cell.length_b   1.000
_cell.length_c   1.000
_cell.angle_alpha   90.00
_cell.angle_beta   90.00
_cell.angle_gamma   90.00
#
_symmetry.space_group_name_H-M   'P 1'
#
loop_
_entity.id
_entity.type
_entity.pdbx_description
1 polymer ?
#
loop_
_entity_poly.entity_id
_entity_poly.type
_entity_poly.pdbx_seq_one_letter_code
_entity_poly.pdbx_strand_id
1 'polypeptide(L)'
;MKMGLQYPRNPYLIEVDPVVRVVNNFVINRSPGNIFKAKAGEGKLLLTSIDLANDLENRVEAKQMKSSLMAYMNGPDFNPGQKIDFSKIKTLAK
;
A
#
# COMPACT_ATOMS: atom_id res chain seq x y z
N MET A 1 -6.47 -28.23 25.69
CA MET A 1 -5.98 -26.85 25.93
C MET A 1 -5.04 -26.46 24.79
N LYS A 2 -5.52 -25.73 23.78
CA LYS A 2 -4.63 -25.14 22.78
C LYS A 2 -4.23 -23.76 23.27
N MET A 3 -2.95 -23.60 23.59
CA MET A 3 -2.30 -22.31 23.81
C MET A 3 -2.65 -21.40 22.63
N GLY A 4 -3.44 -20.36 22.87
CA GLY A 4 -3.70 -19.31 21.90
C GLY A 4 -2.37 -18.63 21.59
N LEU A 5 -1.93 -18.72 20.35
CA LEU A 5 -0.77 -17.97 19.87
C LEU A 5 -1.10 -16.49 20.05
N GLN A 6 -0.54 -15.86 21.08
CA GLN A 6 -0.66 -14.43 21.31
C GLN A 6 0.22 -13.71 20.27
N TYR A 7 -0.34 -13.49 19.08
CA TYR A 7 0.33 -12.71 18.05
C TYR A 7 0.50 -11.26 18.53
N PRO A 8 1.65 -10.61 18.25
CA PRO A 8 1.85 -9.21 18.59
C PRO A 8 0.72 -8.36 18.00
N ARG A 9 0.18 -7.42 18.79
CA ARG A 9 -1.01 -6.61 18.41
C ARG A 9 -0.85 -5.90 17.07
N ASN A 10 0.38 -5.59 16.64
CA ASN A 10 0.67 -5.16 15.27
C ASN A 10 2.15 -5.43 14.91
N PRO A 11 2.46 -6.35 13.98
CA PRO A 11 3.83 -6.63 13.54
C PRO A 11 4.35 -5.67 12.46
N TYR A 12 3.56 -4.69 12.01
CA TYR A 12 3.90 -3.82 10.89
C TYR A 12 4.65 -2.56 11.33
N LEU A 13 5.75 -2.24 10.63
CA LEU A 13 6.57 -1.05 10.88
C LEU A 13 5.81 0.27 10.60
N ILE A 14 4.78 0.18 9.76
CA ILE A 14 3.96 1.29 9.32
C ILE A 14 2.51 0.80 9.28
N GLU A 15 1.63 1.46 10.01
CA GLU A 15 0.20 1.32 9.81
C GLU A 15 -0.18 2.09 8.56
N VAL A 16 -1.01 1.53 7.69
CA VAL A 16 -1.43 2.18 6.44
C VAL A 16 -2.90 1.92 6.19
N ASP A 17 -3.57 2.86 5.52
CA ASP A 17 -4.91 2.66 4.95
C ASP A 17 -4.78 2.18 3.49
N PRO A 18 -5.01 0.89 3.21
CA PRO A 18 -4.77 0.32 1.88
C PRO A 18 -5.85 0.74 0.88
N VAL A 19 -5.41 1.20 -0.29
CA VAL A 19 -6.29 1.44 -1.47
C VAL A 19 -6.63 0.11 -2.14
N VAL A 20 -5.63 -0.76 -2.30
CA VAL A 20 -5.80 -2.11 -2.84
C VAL A 20 -5.18 -3.10 -1.86
N ARG A 21 -5.98 -4.09 -1.46
CA ARG A 21 -5.63 -5.10 -0.45
C ARG A 21 -5.93 -6.48 -1.01
N VAL A 22 -4.99 -7.40 -0.83
CA VAL A 22 -5.22 -8.81 -1.11
C VAL A 22 -5.92 -9.40 0.11
N VAL A 23 -7.07 -10.03 -0.11
CA VAL A 23 -7.74 -10.80 0.93
C VAL A 23 -6.97 -12.10 1.12
N ASN A 24 -6.27 -12.24 2.24
CA ASN A 24 -5.59 -13.49 2.58
C ASN A 24 -6.60 -14.53 3.11
N ASN A 25 -6.17 -15.80 3.16
CA ASN A 25 -6.98 -16.91 3.68
C ASN A 25 -7.46 -16.65 5.14
N PHE A 26 -8.59 -17.26 5.49
CA PHE A 26 -9.33 -17.08 6.76
C PHE A 26 -8.58 -17.44 8.06
N VAL A 27 -7.46 -18.16 7.99
CA VAL A 27 -6.67 -18.62 9.14
C VAL A 27 -5.71 -17.54 9.66
N ILE A 28 -5.18 -16.68 8.77
CA ILE A 28 -4.29 -15.57 9.14
C ILE A 28 -4.65 -14.35 8.29
N ASN A 29 -5.52 -13.50 8.82
CA ASN A 29 -5.90 -12.24 8.18
C ASN A 29 -4.83 -11.17 8.42
N ARG A 30 -3.71 -11.29 7.70
CA ARG A 30 -2.81 -10.16 7.48
C ARG A 30 -3.52 -9.19 6.54
N SER A 31 -3.30 -7.89 6.72
CA SER A 31 -3.75 -6.86 5.77
C SER A 31 -2.59 -6.41 4.87
N PRO A 32 -2.08 -7.26 3.95
CA PRO A 32 -1.08 -6.81 2.99
C PRO A 32 -1.75 -5.85 2.01
N GLY A 33 -1.51 -4.56 2.20
CA GLY A 33 -1.83 -3.53 1.22
C GLY A 33 -0.74 -3.47 0.17
N ASN A 34 -1.05 -3.85 -1.06
CA ASN A 34 -0.12 -3.68 -2.19
C ASN A 34 -0.04 -2.22 -2.63
N ILE A 35 -1.07 -1.42 -2.30
CA ILE A 35 -1.15 0.00 -2.58
C ILE A 35 -1.74 0.72 -1.38
N PHE A 36 -1.11 1.80 -0.94
CA PHE A 36 -1.66 2.70 0.06
C PHE A 36 -1.35 4.16 -0.27
N LYS A 37 -2.10 5.07 0.36
CA LYS A 37 -1.91 6.52 0.25
C LYS A 37 -1.51 7.12 1.59
N ALA A 38 -0.66 8.14 1.56
CA ALA A 38 -0.22 8.85 2.77
C ALA A 38 0.15 10.31 2.47
N LYS A 39 0.22 11.12 3.52
CA LYS A 39 0.91 12.41 3.51
C LYS A 39 2.36 12.19 3.88
N ALA A 40 3.29 12.74 3.10
CA ALA A 40 4.72 12.68 3.37
C ALA A 40 5.33 14.07 3.16
N GLY A 41 5.88 14.66 4.23
CA GLY A 41 6.23 16.09 4.24
C GLY A 41 5.00 16.97 4.00
N GLU A 42 5.10 17.87 3.02
CA GLU A 42 4.02 18.76 2.57
C GLU A 42 3.18 18.16 1.43
N GLY A 43 3.61 17.01 0.89
CA GLY A 43 3.00 16.36 -0.25
C GLY A 43 2.10 15.18 0.10
N LYS A 44 1.47 14.64 -0.94
CA LYS A 44 0.73 13.37 -0.92
C LYS A 44 1.55 12.31 -1.65
N LEU A 45 1.45 11.07 -1.19
CA LEU A 45 2.19 9.92 -1.70
C LEU A 45 1.21 8.78 -1.94
N LEU A 46 1.38 8.08 -3.07
CA LEU A 46 0.84 6.75 -3.30
C LEU A 46 2.03 5.80 -3.43
N LEU A 47 2.07 4.77 -2.60
CA LEU A 47 3.11 3.75 -2.65
C LEU A 47 2.50 2.46 -3.19
N THR A 48 3.22 1.79 -4.09
CA THR A 48 2.85 0.47 -4.58
C THR A 48 4.03 -0.49 -4.57
N SER A 49 3.78 -1.75 -4.24
CA SER A 49 4.73 -2.85 -4.40
C SER A 49 4.60 -3.57 -5.76
N ILE A 50 3.62 -3.17 -6.57
CA ILE A 50 3.37 -3.75 -7.90
C ILE A 50 4.26 -3.01 -8.89
N ASP A 51 4.94 -3.75 -9.76
CA ASP A 51 5.71 -3.15 -10.84
C ASP A 51 4.77 -2.56 -11.90
N LEU A 52 4.62 -1.23 -11.82
CA LEU A 52 3.88 -0.38 -12.75
C LEU A 52 4.80 0.59 -13.51
N ALA A 53 6.10 0.27 -13.59
CA ALA A 53 7.10 1.12 -14.23
C ALA A 53 7.80 0.44 -15.40
N ASN A 54 8.07 -0.87 -15.32
CA ASN A 54 8.85 -1.57 -16.33
C ASN A 54 7.96 -2.26 -17.38
N ASP A 55 8.44 -2.22 -18.63
CA ASP A 55 7.89 -2.95 -19.78
C ASP A 55 6.37 -2.76 -20.01
N LEU A 56 5.89 -1.53 -19.82
CA LEU A 56 4.45 -1.23 -19.86
C LEU A 56 3.83 -1.41 -21.25
N GLU A 57 4.62 -1.35 -22.32
CA GLU A 57 4.10 -1.56 -23.68
C GLU A 57 3.68 -3.00 -23.94
N ASN A 58 4.29 -3.98 -23.26
CA ASN A 58 3.96 -5.39 -23.39
C ASN A 58 3.01 -5.90 -22.27
N ARG A 59 2.70 -5.06 -21.27
CA ARG A 59 1.91 -5.41 -20.08
C ARG A 59 0.67 -4.53 -19.97
N VAL A 60 -0.37 -4.86 -20.73
CA VAL A 60 -1.60 -4.07 -20.86
C VAL A 60 -2.29 -3.86 -19.50
N GLU A 61 -2.29 -4.87 -18.63
CA GLU A 61 -2.86 -4.82 -17.29
C GLU A 61 -2.11 -3.84 -16.37
N ALA A 62 -0.77 -3.81 -16.44
CA ALA A 62 0.04 -2.88 -15.67
C ALA A 62 -0.13 -1.44 -16.18
N LYS A 63 -0.18 -1.27 -17.51
CA LYS A 63 -0.43 0.02 -18.16
C LYS A 63 -1.78 0.59 -17.74
N GLN A 64 -2.83 -0.22 -17.78
CA GLN A 64 -4.15 0.24 -17.36
C GLN A 64 -4.24 0.51 -15.85
N MET A 65 -3.64 -0.34 -15.03
CA MET A 65 -3.60 -0.13 -13.59
C MET A 65 -2.89 1.18 -13.22
N LYS A 66 -1.75 1.48 -13.86
CA LYS A 66 -1.06 2.76 -13.72
C LYS A 66 -1.98 3.92 -14.11
N SER A 67 -2.66 3.83 -15.25
CA SER A 67 -3.59 4.86 -15.72
C SER A 67 -4.70 5.15 -14.69
N SER A 68 -5.34 4.10 -14.17
CA SER A 68 -6.38 4.22 -13.14
C SER A 68 -5.86 4.87 -11.86
N LEU A 69 -4.65 4.51 -11.41
CA LEU A 69 -4.06 5.09 -10.20
C LEU A 69 -3.68 6.56 -10.39
N MET A 70 -3.17 6.93 -11.57
CA MET A 70 -2.88 8.32 -11.89
C MET A 70 -4.16 9.17 -11.93
N ALA A 71 -5.23 8.65 -12.57
CA ALA A 71 -6.54 9.29 -12.55
C ALA A 71 -7.08 9.44 -11.13
N TYR A 72 -6.97 8.40 -10.30
CA TYR A 72 -7.35 8.44 -8.89
C TYR A 72 -6.57 9.52 -8.13
N MET A 73 -5.25 9.58 -8.28
CA MET A 73 -4.39 10.57 -7.62
C MET A 73 -4.73 12.03 -7.98
N ASN A 74 -5.21 12.25 -9.20
CA ASN A 74 -5.65 13.56 -9.69
C ASN A 74 -7.10 13.90 -9.27
N GLY A 75 -7.83 12.94 -8.71
CA GLY A 75 -9.21 13.12 -8.26
C GLY A 75 -9.32 13.67 -6.83
N PRO A 76 -10.50 14.20 -6.47
CA PRO A 76 -10.76 14.69 -5.11
C PRO A 76 -10.70 13.59 -4.04
N ASP A 77 -10.96 12.34 -4.43
CA ASP A 77 -10.96 11.16 -3.55
C ASP A 77 -9.54 10.76 -3.08
N PHE A 78 -8.49 11.30 -3.72
CA PHE A 78 -7.12 11.17 -3.26
C PHE A 78 -6.83 12.16 -2.12
N ASN A 79 -7.47 11.88 -0.98
CA ASN A 79 -7.31 12.61 0.26
C ASN A 79 -6.72 11.70 1.36
N PRO A 80 -5.39 11.56 1.44
CA PRO A 80 -4.77 10.73 2.48
C PRO A 80 -4.91 11.37 3.86
N GLY A 81 -5.49 10.63 4.82
CA GLY A 81 -5.61 11.08 6.21
C GLY A 81 -4.32 10.89 7.02
N GLN A 82 -3.58 9.83 6.72
CA GLN A 82 -2.42 9.43 7.51
C GLN A 82 -1.14 10.13 7.09
N LYS A 83 -0.35 10.61 8.07
CA LYS A 83 0.98 11.19 7.87
C LYS A 83 2.07 10.16 8.17
N ILE A 84 3.02 10.01 7.27
CA ILE A 84 4.17 9.11 7.40
C ILE A 84 5.45 9.92 7.24
N ASP A 85 6.43 9.61 8.10
CA ASP A 85 7.76 10.20 8.03
C ASP A 85 8.57 9.57 6.89
N PHE A 86 9.31 10.38 6.12
CA PHE A 86 10.18 9.89 5.06
C PHE A 86 11.23 8.88 5.54
N SER A 87 11.70 8.99 6.79
CA SER A 87 12.59 8.01 7.41
C SER A 87 11.98 6.61 7.45
N LYS A 88 10.67 6.50 7.74
CA LYS A 88 9.93 5.23 7.72
C LYS A 88 9.74 4.72 6.29
N ILE A 89 9.53 5.58 5.31
CA ILE A 89 9.39 5.17 3.91
C ILE A 89 10.72 4.57 3.40
N LYS A 90 11.85 5.16 3.78
CA LYS A 90 13.18 4.65 3.39
C LYS A 90 13.45 3.22 3.87
N THR A 91 12.83 2.76 4.97
CA THR A 91 13.00 1.38 5.43
C THR A 91 12.29 0.35 4.56
N LEU A 92 11.39 0.79 3.67
CA LEU A 92 10.68 -0.08 2.72
C LEU A 92 11.48 -0.35 1.45
N ALA A 93 12.34 0.59 1.04
CA ALA A 93 13.24 0.42 -0.08
C ALA A 93 14.49 -0.33 0.40
N LYS A 94 14.60 -1.61 0.04
CA LYS A 94 15.83 -2.39 0.23
C LYS A 94 16.77 -2.16 -0.94
#